data_AF-A0A3M0WSK5-F1
#
_entry.id   AF-A0A3M0WSK5-F1
#
_cell.length_a   1.000
_cell.length_b   1.000
_cell.length_c   1.000
_cell.angle_alpha   90.00
_cell.angle_beta   90.00
_cell.angle_gamma   90.00
#
_symmetry.space_group_name_H-M   'P 1'
#
loop_
_entity.id
_entity.type
_entity.pdbx_description
1 polymer ?
#
loop_
_entity_poly.entity_id
_entity_poly.type
_entity_poly.pdbx_seq_one_letter_code
_entity_poly.pdbx_strand_id
1 'polypeptide(L)'
;VHEISHSWWGNAVTPKKWKDIWLNEGFAKYSEVLFDEINYGRDAYYSAMKSIKFINSDKSLDNPRTEGVRKFTYNNGAWVLHLLRKRMGDESFMKMVREYFKKFKYSSAGTKDFEEVVKEFYGEDTEEFFRKLIYSSQIFPEINVEITKVDQGYNVKFNLESDDHRNIIKIRLKEFNSSNFRDTTVNVIDGSRIFIPSKYSTETIEFDPEADYPGRIKSEFVEHFN
;
A
#
# COMPACT_ATOMS: atom_id res chain seq x y z
N VAL A 1 -4.65 17.74 -8.24
CA VAL A 1 -3.62 17.92 -7.19
C VAL A 1 -2.25 17.48 -7.70
N HIS A 2 -2.19 16.43 -8.53
CA HIS A 2 -0.98 15.95 -9.19
C HIS A 2 -0.07 17.06 -9.77
N GLU A 3 -0.58 17.81 -10.75
CA GLU A 3 0.24 18.83 -11.47
C GLU A 3 0.76 19.95 -10.56
N ILE A 4 -0.02 20.35 -9.55
CA ILE A 4 0.42 21.36 -8.59
C ILE A 4 1.53 20.80 -7.70
N SER A 5 1.42 19.53 -7.31
CA SER A 5 2.43 18.83 -6.51
C SER A 5 3.78 18.77 -7.23
N HIS A 6 3.78 18.82 -8.56
CA HIS A 6 5.02 18.89 -9.33
C HIS A 6 5.87 20.13 -9.06
N SER A 7 5.27 21.19 -8.49
CA SER A 7 6.02 22.36 -8.02
C SER A 7 7.08 22.00 -6.97
N TRP A 8 6.81 21.00 -6.11
CA TRP A 8 7.76 20.49 -5.12
C TRP A 8 8.55 19.30 -5.67
N TRP A 9 7.85 18.31 -6.24
CA TRP A 9 8.41 17.05 -6.67
C TRP A 9 8.51 17.02 -8.19
N GLY A 10 9.72 17.03 -8.76
CA GLY A 10 9.94 17.20 -10.19
C GLY A 10 10.55 18.55 -10.55
N ASN A 11 9.95 19.66 -10.10
CA ASN A 11 10.46 21.01 -10.38
C ASN A 11 11.49 21.48 -9.34
N ALA A 12 11.11 21.53 -8.05
CA ALA A 12 12.04 21.94 -6.99
C ALA A 12 13.00 20.81 -6.60
N VAL A 13 12.55 19.56 -6.56
CA VAL A 13 13.41 18.38 -6.38
C VAL A 13 13.32 17.53 -7.64
N THR A 14 14.28 17.66 -8.54
CA THR A 14 14.24 16.98 -9.85
C THR A 14 14.84 15.58 -9.78
N PRO A 15 14.32 14.57 -10.48
CA PRO A 15 14.97 13.27 -10.59
C PRO A 15 16.39 13.39 -11.17
N LYS A 16 17.40 12.76 -10.53
CA LYS A 16 18.79 12.75 -11.03
C LYS A 16 18.91 12.10 -12.41
N LYS A 17 18.17 11.03 -12.65
CA LYS A 17 18.12 10.31 -13.92
C LYS A 17 16.69 9.91 -14.22
N TRP A 18 16.41 9.58 -15.48
CA TRP A 18 15.08 9.10 -15.88
C TRP A 18 14.63 7.85 -15.12
N LYS A 19 15.56 6.99 -14.67
CA LYS A 19 15.22 5.82 -13.85
C LYS A 19 14.62 6.18 -12.48
N ASP A 20 14.89 7.39 -12.00
CA ASP A 20 14.41 7.91 -10.71
C ASP A 20 13.06 8.64 -10.85
N ILE A 21 12.41 8.57 -12.04
CA ILE A 21 11.16 9.29 -12.33
C ILE A 21 10.00 8.94 -11.39
N TRP A 22 10.05 7.76 -10.76
CA TRP A 22 9.07 7.37 -9.74
C TRP A 22 9.07 8.30 -8.53
N LEU A 23 10.20 8.94 -8.18
CA LEU A 23 10.25 9.94 -7.11
C LEU A 23 9.45 11.20 -7.46
N ASN A 24 9.38 11.55 -8.74
CA ASN A 24 8.54 12.65 -9.18
C ASN A 24 7.06 12.23 -9.13
N GLU A 25 6.76 11.16 -9.84
CA GLU A 25 5.38 10.76 -10.13
C GLU A 25 4.68 10.11 -8.94
N GLY A 26 5.39 9.32 -8.16
CA GLY A 26 4.90 8.69 -6.95
C GLY A 26 4.54 9.70 -5.87
N PHE A 27 5.40 10.72 -5.66
CA PHE A 27 5.11 11.80 -4.72
C PHE A 27 3.94 12.66 -5.17
N ALA A 28 3.87 12.99 -6.46
CA ALA A 28 2.73 13.74 -7.01
C ALA A 28 1.42 12.96 -6.84
N LYS A 29 1.43 11.65 -7.15
CA LYS A 29 0.25 10.79 -6.99
C LYS A 29 -0.15 10.62 -5.53
N TYR A 30 0.81 10.41 -4.63
CA TYR A 30 0.55 10.28 -3.20
C TYR A 30 0.05 11.59 -2.57
N SER A 31 0.48 12.74 -3.10
CA SER A 31 -0.03 14.04 -2.66
C SER A 31 -1.53 14.20 -2.93
N GLU A 32 -2.08 13.55 -3.96
CA GLU A 32 -3.54 13.49 -4.17
C GLU A 32 -4.25 12.73 -3.05
N VAL A 33 -3.66 11.61 -2.60
CA VAL A 33 -4.20 10.80 -1.50
C VAL A 33 -4.14 11.57 -0.18
N LEU A 34 -3.04 12.28 0.09
CA LEU A 34 -2.92 13.16 1.25
C LEU A 34 -3.91 14.33 1.20
N PHE A 35 -4.22 14.84 0.00
CA PHE A 35 -5.24 15.86 -0.16
C PHE A 35 -6.63 15.32 0.21
N ASP A 36 -6.98 14.11 -0.19
CA ASP A 36 -8.24 13.48 0.22
C ASP A 36 -8.31 13.29 1.74
N GLU A 37 -7.19 12.92 2.38
CA GLU A 37 -7.13 12.85 3.86
C GLU A 37 -7.45 14.18 4.53
N ILE A 38 -6.84 15.26 4.05
CA ILE A 38 -6.98 16.59 4.64
C ILE A 38 -8.41 17.12 4.49
N ASN A 39 -9.07 16.85 3.36
CA ASN A 39 -10.39 17.39 3.07
C ASN A 39 -11.54 16.50 3.56
N TYR A 40 -11.34 15.18 3.63
CA TYR A 40 -12.41 14.22 3.85
C TYR A 40 -12.09 13.16 4.91
N GLY A 41 -10.92 13.24 5.56
CA GLY A 41 -10.54 12.38 6.67
C GLY A 41 -9.95 11.03 6.23
N ARG A 42 -9.70 10.18 7.23
CA ARG A 42 -8.89 8.96 7.06
C ARG A 42 -9.56 7.88 6.21
N ASP A 43 -10.89 7.80 6.23
CA ASP A 43 -11.63 6.83 5.41
C ASP A 43 -11.49 7.16 3.91
N ALA A 44 -11.54 8.45 3.56
CA ALA A 44 -11.29 8.89 2.19
C ALA A 44 -9.86 8.63 1.74
N TYR A 45 -8.87 8.83 2.63
CA TYR A 45 -7.48 8.47 2.38
C TYR A 45 -7.30 6.98 2.04
N TYR A 46 -7.91 6.09 2.84
CA TYR A 46 -7.82 4.65 2.59
C TYR A 46 -8.59 4.23 1.34
N SER A 47 -9.76 4.83 1.09
CA SER A 47 -10.52 4.60 -0.16
C SER A 47 -9.71 5.03 -1.39
N ALA A 48 -9.08 6.21 -1.33
CA ALA A 48 -8.21 6.72 -2.38
C ALA A 48 -7.02 5.79 -2.62
N MET A 49 -6.34 5.30 -1.58
CA MET A 49 -5.26 4.32 -1.75
C MET A 49 -5.75 3.01 -2.37
N LYS A 50 -6.86 2.44 -1.89
CA LYS A 50 -7.41 1.18 -2.46
C LYS A 50 -7.82 1.34 -3.93
N SER A 51 -8.14 2.56 -4.38
CA SER A 51 -8.43 2.84 -5.79
C SER A 51 -7.16 2.85 -6.68
N ILE A 52 -5.98 3.04 -6.10
CA ILE A 52 -4.71 3.03 -6.82
C ILE A 52 -4.25 1.57 -6.97
N LYS A 53 -4.43 1.00 -8.16
CA LYS A 53 -3.99 -0.38 -8.45
C LYS A 53 -2.46 -0.48 -8.44
N PHE A 54 -1.88 -1.26 -7.54
CA PHE A 54 -0.47 -1.68 -7.64
C PHE A 54 -0.27 -2.50 -8.92
N ILE A 55 0.78 -2.18 -9.67
CA ILE A 55 1.08 -2.84 -10.94
C ILE A 55 2.21 -3.84 -10.70
N ASN A 56 1.86 -5.13 -10.74
CA ASN A 56 2.84 -6.22 -10.76
C ASN A 56 3.65 -6.13 -12.06
N SER A 57 4.97 -6.17 -11.93
CA SER A 57 5.89 -6.08 -13.07
C SER A 57 7.10 -6.98 -12.82
N ASP A 58 7.65 -7.53 -13.91
CA ASP A 58 8.96 -8.19 -13.92
C ASP A 58 10.12 -7.18 -13.82
N LYS A 59 9.82 -5.87 -13.85
CA LYS A 59 10.79 -4.78 -13.68
C LYS A 59 10.72 -4.17 -12.29
N SER A 60 11.83 -3.57 -11.89
CA SER A 60 11.95 -2.82 -10.65
C SER A 60 11.58 -1.35 -10.87
N LEU A 61 11.14 -0.68 -9.80
CA LEU A 61 10.78 0.74 -9.83
C LEU A 61 12.00 1.63 -10.14
N ASP A 62 13.21 1.17 -9.79
CA ASP A 62 14.49 1.83 -10.11
C ASP A 62 14.98 1.61 -11.56
N ASN A 63 14.19 0.93 -12.42
CA ASN A 63 14.49 0.80 -13.84
C ASN A 63 13.23 0.56 -14.71
N PRO A 64 12.36 1.58 -14.88
CA PRO A 64 11.02 1.34 -15.40
C PRO A 64 10.95 1.05 -16.92
N ARG A 65 11.93 1.45 -17.73
CA ARG A 65 12.22 1.25 -19.20
C ARG A 65 11.18 0.75 -20.25
N THR A 66 9.89 0.55 -19.99
CA THR A 66 8.91 -0.03 -20.94
C THR A 66 7.70 0.86 -21.25
N GLU A 67 6.77 0.35 -22.06
CA GLU A 67 5.47 0.96 -22.33
C GLU A 67 4.54 0.83 -21.10
N GLY A 68 3.70 1.83 -20.82
CA GLY A 68 2.87 1.86 -19.60
C GLY A 68 3.60 2.32 -18.33
N VAL A 69 4.89 2.68 -18.43
CA VAL A 69 5.74 3.16 -17.34
C VAL A 69 5.12 4.27 -16.51
N ARG A 70 4.37 5.19 -17.13
CA ARG A 70 3.70 6.27 -16.39
C ARG A 70 2.82 5.70 -15.29
N LYS A 71 1.83 4.85 -15.59
CA LYS A 71 0.96 4.33 -14.53
C LYS A 71 1.73 3.52 -13.48
N PHE A 72 2.74 2.76 -13.90
CA PHE A 72 3.61 2.00 -13.00
C PHE A 72 4.34 2.91 -12.00
N THR A 73 4.98 3.99 -12.48
CA THR A 73 5.75 4.90 -11.62
C THR A 73 4.87 5.72 -10.69
N TYR A 74 3.65 6.08 -11.13
CA TYR A 74 2.69 6.82 -10.33
C TYR A 74 2.14 5.93 -9.21
N ASN A 75 1.57 4.79 -9.58
CA ASN A 75 0.86 3.93 -8.65
C ASN A 75 1.82 3.26 -7.66
N ASN A 76 2.87 2.62 -8.16
CA ASN A 76 3.79 1.89 -7.28
C ASN A 76 4.62 2.87 -6.44
N GLY A 77 4.95 4.05 -6.98
CA GLY A 77 5.57 5.12 -6.20
C GLY A 77 4.68 5.62 -5.06
N ALA A 78 3.36 5.79 -5.30
CA ALA A 78 2.43 6.15 -4.24
C ALA A 78 2.30 5.05 -3.18
N TRP A 79 2.27 3.77 -3.59
CA TRP A 79 2.29 2.63 -2.67
C TRP A 79 3.56 2.57 -1.82
N VAL A 80 4.73 2.85 -2.38
CA VAL A 80 5.99 2.96 -1.63
C VAL A 80 5.86 4.00 -0.53
N LEU A 81 5.37 5.20 -0.83
CA LEU A 81 5.21 6.27 0.15
C LEU A 81 4.16 5.94 1.21
N HIS A 82 3.03 5.35 0.80
CA HIS A 82 2.00 4.86 1.72
C HIS A 82 2.56 3.84 2.72
N LEU A 83 3.27 2.82 2.23
CA LEU A 83 3.85 1.78 3.08
C LEU A 83 4.98 2.30 3.97
N LEU A 84 5.76 3.29 3.50
CA LEU A 84 6.70 4.00 4.36
C LEU A 84 5.95 4.68 5.51
N ARG A 85 4.92 5.47 5.22
CA ARG A 85 4.12 6.15 6.24
C ARG A 85 3.52 5.17 7.25
N LYS A 86 2.98 4.05 6.77
CA LYS A 86 2.39 3.02 7.63
C LYS A 86 3.41 2.37 8.57
N ARG A 87 4.65 2.21 8.11
CA ARG A 87 5.72 1.59 8.89
C ARG A 87 6.37 2.54 9.90
N MET A 88 6.60 3.79 9.53
CA MET A 88 7.26 4.78 10.41
C MET A 88 6.29 5.63 11.24
N GLY A 89 5.01 5.59 10.92
CA GLY A 89 3.99 6.45 11.53
C GLY A 89 3.94 7.85 10.91
N ASP A 90 2.80 8.51 11.07
CA ASP A 90 2.48 9.78 10.42
C ASP A 90 3.48 10.90 10.76
N GLU A 91 3.86 11.02 12.03
CA GLU A 91 4.79 12.08 12.47
C GLU A 91 6.18 11.91 11.85
N SER A 92 6.75 10.70 11.94
CA SER A 92 8.08 10.41 11.41
C SER A 92 8.11 10.57 9.88
N PHE A 93 7.06 10.09 9.21
CA PHE A 93 6.91 10.25 7.76
C PHE A 93 6.88 11.70 7.32
N MET A 94 6.07 12.53 7.98
CA MET A 94 5.99 13.93 7.63
C MET A 94 7.28 14.70 7.96
N LYS A 95 8.08 14.25 8.94
CA LYS A 95 9.43 14.79 9.16
C LYS A 95 10.40 14.36 8.06
N MET A 96 10.39 13.07 7.68
CA MET A 96 11.20 12.52 6.60
C MET A 96 10.97 13.23 5.27
N VAL A 97 9.71 13.44 4.87
CA VAL A 97 9.36 14.13 3.62
C VAL A 97 9.88 15.58 3.62
N ARG A 98 9.78 16.29 4.75
CA ARG A 98 10.29 17.65 4.89
C ARG A 98 11.82 17.69 4.83
N GLU A 99 12.50 16.74 5.44
CA GLU A 99 13.96 16.65 5.39
C GLU A 99 14.45 16.32 3.98
N TYR A 100 13.78 15.39 3.29
CA TYR A 100 14.05 15.09 1.89
C TYR A 100 13.91 16.35 1.01
N PHE A 101 12.79 17.08 1.14
CA PHE A 101 12.62 18.33 0.41
C PHE A 101 13.72 19.33 0.75
N LYS A 102 14.01 19.56 2.04
CA LYS A 102 15.01 20.54 2.49
C LYS A 102 16.40 20.24 1.94
N LYS A 103 16.83 18.97 1.92
CA LYS A 103 18.15 18.54 1.43
C LYS A 103 18.33 18.74 -0.07
N PHE A 104 17.26 18.53 -0.86
CA PHE A 104 17.36 18.49 -2.32
C PHE A 104 16.61 19.62 -3.04
N LYS A 105 16.01 20.56 -2.31
CA LYS A 105 15.31 21.72 -2.88
C LYS A 105 16.26 22.49 -3.81
N TYR A 106 15.78 22.77 -5.01
CA TYR A 106 16.51 23.39 -6.12
C TYR A 106 17.73 22.60 -6.61
N SER A 107 17.68 21.27 -6.46
CA SER A 107 18.70 20.34 -6.90
C SER A 107 18.05 19.05 -7.42
N SER A 108 18.86 18.01 -7.62
CA SER A 108 18.40 16.71 -8.08
C SER A 108 18.65 15.61 -7.06
N ALA A 109 17.70 14.68 -6.94
CA ALA A 109 17.79 13.49 -6.10
C ALA A 109 17.47 12.22 -6.90
N GLY A 110 18.21 11.14 -6.65
CA GLY A 110 17.93 9.82 -7.18
C GLY A 110 17.41 8.87 -6.08
N THR A 111 17.06 7.65 -6.46
CA THR A 111 16.50 6.64 -5.54
C THR A 111 17.39 6.41 -4.32
N LYS A 112 18.71 6.35 -4.51
CA LYS A 112 19.68 6.14 -3.42
C LYS A 112 19.74 7.33 -2.46
N ASP A 113 19.63 8.56 -2.96
CA ASP A 113 19.60 9.74 -2.10
C ASP A 113 18.33 9.77 -1.23
N PHE A 114 17.19 9.36 -1.80
CA PHE A 114 15.95 9.21 -1.05
C PHE A 114 16.06 8.10 0.00
N GLU A 115 16.66 6.95 -0.35
CA GLU A 115 16.93 5.85 0.60
C GLU A 115 17.74 6.32 1.81
N GLU A 116 18.81 7.10 1.59
CA GLU A 116 19.63 7.64 2.69
C GLU A 116 18.82 8.55 3.61
N VAL A 117 17.94 9.39 3.07
CA VAL A 117 17.04 10.20 3.91
C VAL A 117 16.06 9.30 4.67
N VAL A 118 15.45 8.31 4.03
CA VAL A 118 14.52 7.39 4.72
C VAL A 118 15.22 6.64 5.86
N LYS A 119 16.48 6.24 5.66
CA LYS A 119 17.28 5.50 6.65
C LYS A 119 17.43 6.26 7.97
N GLU A 120 17.49 7.59 7.92
CA GLU A 120 17.54 8.46 9.11
C GLU A 120 16.26 8.41 9.97
N PHE A 121 15.12 8.00 9.40
CA PHE A 121 13.81 8.00 10.06
C PHE A 121 13.21 6.62 10.28
N TYR A 122 13.58 5.63 9.44
CA TYR A 122 13.02 4.28 9.47
C TYR A 122 13.96 3.25 10.10
N GLY A 123 15.28 3.46 10.07
CA GLY A 123 16.25 2.58 10.73
C GLY A 123 16.63 1.33 9.94
N GLU A 124 16.95 0.23 10.64
CA GLU A 124 17.63 -0.96 10.11
C GLU A 124 16.86 -1.68 8.98
N ASP A 125 15.52 -1.62 8.97
CA ASP A 125 14.68 -2.30 7.96
C ASP A 125 14.63 -1.58 6.59
N THR A 126 15.29 -0.42 6.46
CA THR A 126 15.24 0.40 5.24
C THR A 126 15.76 -0.33 4.01
N GLU A 127 16.89 -1.02 4.13
CA GLU A 127 17.53 -1.69 2.99
C GLU A 127 16.62 -2.81 2.46
N GLU A 128 16.03 -3.59 3.36
CA GLU A 128 15.11 -4.67 3.00
C GLU A 128 13.80 -4.14 2.40
N PHE A 129 13.28 -3.02 2.91
CA PHE A 129 12.14 -2.31 2.32
C PHE A 129 12.42 -1.93 0.87
N PHE A 130 13.54 -1.24 0.61
CA PHE A 130 13.90 -0.75 -0.71
C PHE A 130 14.24 -1.89 -1.66
N ARG A 131 14.95 -2.91 -1.17
CA ARG A 131 15.23 -4.13 -1.92
C ARG A 131 13.94 -4.75 -2.43
N LYS A 132 12.93 -4.91 -1.58
CA LYS A 132 11.65 -5.52 -1.94
C LYS A 132 10.82 -4.65 -2.89
N LEU A 133 10.60 -3.38 -2.55
CA LEU A 133 9.60 -2.57 -3.26
C LEU A 133 10.15 -1.74 -4.43
N ILE A 134 11.46 -1.49 -4.46
CA ILE A 134 12.05 -0.55 -5.42
C ILE A 134 13.09 -1.23 -6.31
N TYR A 135 13.94 -2.09 -5.76
CA TYR A 135 15.05 -2.70 -6.49
C TYR A 135 14.74 -4.09 -7.08
N SER A 136 13.71 -4.78 -6.57
CA SER A 136 13.29 -6.09 -7.06
C SER A 136 11.97 -5.99 -7.83
N SER A 137 11.71 -6.97 -8.69
CA SER A 137 10.35 -7.25 -9.17
C SER A 137 9.57 -7.91 -8.04
N GLN A 138 8.60 -7.18 -7.49
CA GLN A 138 7.70 -7.71 -6.47
C GLN A 138 6.32 -7.91 -7.10
N ILE A 139 5.78 -9.11 -6.90
CA ILE A 139 4.42 -9.48 -7.28
C ILE A 139 3.60 -9.57 -6.00
N PHE A 140 2.46 -8.89 -5.98
CA PHE A 140 1.42 -9.04 -4.98
C PHE A 140 0.22 -9.73 -5.63
N PRO A 141 -0.04 -11.02 -5.34
CA PRO A 141 -1.16 -11.72 -5.96
C PRO A 141 -2.50 -11.10 -5.59
N GLU A 142 -3.47 -11.25 -6.48
CA GLU A 142 -4.85 -10.93 -6.13
C GLU A 142 -5.39 -12.01 -5.17
N ILE A 143 -6.12 -11.58 -4.14
CA ILE A 143 -6.69 -12.46 -3.12
C ILE A 143 -8.21 -12.43 -3.29
N ASN A 144 -8.78 -13.56 -3.68
CA ASN A 144 -10.21 -13.79 -3.67
C ASN A 144 -10.61 -14.40 -2.31
N VAL A 145 -11.56 -13.77 -1.64
CA VAL A 145 -12.00 -14.12 -0.30
C VAL A 145 -13.47 -14.51 -0.34
N GLU A 146 -13.75 -15.78 -0.12
CA GLU A 146 -15.11 -16.30 0.04
C GLU A 146 -15.46 -16.30 1.52
N ILE A 147 -16.56 -15.63 1.88
CA ILE A 147 -17.00 -15.45 3.27
C ILE A 147 -18.35 -16.13 3.46
N THR A 148 -18.42 -17.05 4.43
CA THR A 148 -19.67 -17.67 4.87
C THR A 148 -19.92 -17.31 6.33
N LYS A 149 -21.01 -16.60 6.62
CA LYS A 149 -21.43 -16.26 7.97
C LYS A 149 -22.03 -17.51 8.66
N VAL A 150 -21.63 -17.73 9.91
CA VAL A 150 -22.13 -18.81 10.78
C VAL A 150 -22.45 -18.26 12.17
N ASP A 151 -23.17 -19.01 13.00
CA ASP A 151 -23.67 -18.53 14.30
C ASP A 151 -22.60 -17.90 15.21
N GLN A 152 -21.38 -18.43 15.18
CA GLN A 152 -20.27 -17.99 16.03
C GLN A 152 -19.21 -17.15 15.29
N GLY A 153 -19.45 -16.77 14.02
CA GLY A 153 -18.51 -15.93 13.27
C GLY A 153 -18.52 -16.18 11.77
N TYR A 154 -17.32 -16.31 11.18
CA TYR A 154 -17.15 -16.42 9.74
C TYR A 154 -16.22 -17.58 9.38
N ASN A 155 -16.67 -18.44 8.47
CA ASN A 155 -15.78 -19.32 7.73
C ASN A 155 -15.26 -18.55 6.51
N VAL A 156 -13.95 -18.42 6.40
CA VAL A 156 -13.31 -17.65 5.34
C VAL A 156 -12.35 -18.53 4.57
N LYS A 157 -12.49 -18.54 3.25
CA LYS A 157 -11.58 -19.22 2.33
C LYS A 157 -10.83 -18.18 1.50
N PHE A 158 -9.52 -18.33 1.42
CA PHE A 158 -8.65 -17.49 0.60
C PHE A 158 -8.17 -18.25 -0.62
N ASN A 159 -8.27 -17.63 -1.79
CA ASN A 159 -7.67 -18.12 -3.03
C ASN A 159 -6.77 -17.03 -3.61
N LEU A 160 -5.50 -17.32 -3.81
CA LEU A 160 -4.50 -16.40 -4.36
C LEU A 160 -4.33 -16.67 -5.85
N GLU A 161 -4.44 -15.62 -6.66
CA GLU A 161 -4.08 -15.66 -8.07
C GLU A 161 -2.54 -15.52 -8.20
N SER A 162 -1.82 -16.61 -7.96
CA SER A 162 -0.35 -16.68 -8.01
C SER A 162 0.14 -18.03 -8.51
N ASP A 163 1.34 -18.07 -9.10
CA ASP A 163 2.07 -19.32 -9.36
C ASP A 163 2.87 -19.80 -8.12
N ASP A 164 3.03 -18.95 -7.10
CA ASP A 164 3.74 -19.28 -5.86
C ASP A 164 2.80 -19.31 -4.65
N HIS A 165 2.21 -20.49 -4.45
CA HIS A 165 1.22 -20.78 -3.42
C HIS A 165 1.80 -20.92 -2.00
N ARG A 166 3.12 -20.81 -1.82
CA ARG A 166 3.79 -21.00 -0.51
C ARG A 166 3.97 -19.71 0.28
N ASN A 167 3.68 -18.56 -0.32
CA ASN A 167 3.84 -17.27 0.33
C ASN A 167 2.78 -17.07 1.42
N ILE A 168 3.25 -16.72 2.63
CA ILE A 168 2.39 -16.34 3.75
C ILE A 168 2.17 -14.83 3.67
N ILE A 169 0.93 -14.41 3.44
CA ILE A 169 0.54 -13.00 3.39
C ILE A 169 -0.21 -12.63 4.66
N LYS A 170 0.24 -11.60 5.37
CA LYS A 170 -0.47 -11.10 6.56
C LYS A 170 -1.54 -10.11 6.13
N ILE A 171 -2.80 -10.41 6.41
CA ILE A 171 -3.94 -9.53 6.11
C ILE A 171 -4.58 -9.06 7.41
N ARG A 172 -4.70 -7.74 7.57
CA ARG A 172 -5.49 -7.12 8.64
C ARG A 172 -6.97 -7.28 8.34
N LEU A 173 -7.75 -7.57 9.36
CA LEU A 173 -9.19 -7.70 9.29
C LEU A 173 -9.81 -6.79 10.35
N LYS A 174 -10.91 -6.13 10.00
CA LYS A 174 -11.69 -5.36 10.95
C LYS A 174 -13.12 -5.87 10.97
N GLU A 175 -13.50 -6.35 12.14
CA GLU A 175 -14.86 -6.75 12.46
C GLU A 175 -15.53 -5.60 13.20
N PHE A 176 -16.75 -5.21 12.82
CA PHE A 176 -17.44 -4.11 13.49
C PHE A 176 -18.97 -4.23 13.46
N ASN A 177 -19.59 -3.50 14.38
CA ASN A 177 -21.01 -3.18 14.37
C ASN A 177 -21.18 -1.68 14.62
N SER A 178 -22.42 -1.22 14.85
CA SER A 178 -22.73 0.19 15.10
C SER A 178 -21.99 0.84 16.29
N SER A 179 -21.49 0.05 17.24
CA SER A 179 -20.96 0.54 18.52
C SER A 179 -19.53 0.06 18.84
N ASN A 180 -19.06 -1.02 18.23
CA ASN A 180 -17.81 -1.68 18.57
C ASN A 180 -17.06 -2.14 17.32
N PHE A 181 -15.74 -2.23 17.42
CA PHE A 181 -14.90 -2.87 16.43
C PHE A 181 -13.82 -3.75 17.07
N ARG A 182 -13.21 -4.61 16.25
CA ARG A 182 -12.07 -5.46 16.60
C ARG A 182 -11.16 -5.57 15.38
N ASP A 183 -9.89 -5.25 15.58
CA ASP A 183 -8.84 -5.54 14.60
C ASP A 183 -8.17 -6.87 14.91
N THR A 184 -7.89 -7.65 13.85
CA THR A 184 -7.08 -8.87 13.94
C THR A 184 -6.20 -8.99 12.70
N THR A 185 -5.15 -9.79 12.78
CA THR A 185 -4.31 -10.14 11.61
C THR A 185 -4.32 -11.63 11.43
N VAL A 186 -4.49 -12.07 10.19
CA VAL A 186 -4.45 -13.49 9.82
C VAL A 186 -3.32 -13.74 8.83
N ASN A 187 -2.72 -14.92 8.94
CA ASN A 187 -1.78 -15.43 7.94
C ASN A 187 -2.59 -16.12 6.84
N VAL A 188 -2.53 -15.58 5.64
CA VAL A 188 -3.20 -16.09 4.45
C VAL A 188 -2.20 -16.94 3.66
N ILE A 189 -2.62 -18.16 3.36
CA ILE A 189 -1.95 -19.09 2.45
C ILE A 189 -2.99 -19.46 1.38
N ASP A 190 -2.54 -19.72 0.16
CA ASP A 190 -3.46 -20.12 -0.90
C ASP A 190 -4.26 -21.39 -0.53
N GLY A 191 -5.55 -21.38 -0.84
CA GLY A 191 -6.51 -22.44 -0.52
C GLY A 191 -6.82 -22.59 0.98
N SER A 192 -6.25 -21.76 1.85
CA SER A 192 -6.48 -21.87 3.29
C SER A 192 -7.93 -21.52 3.66
N ARG A 193 -8.46 -22.28 4.62
CA ARG A 193 -9.75 -22.03 5.26
C ARG A 193 -9.51 -21.73 6.73
N ILE A 194 -10.03 -20.61 7.19
CA ILE A 194 -9.93 -20.20 8.60
C ILE A 194 -11.30 -19.92 9.16
N PHE A 195 -11.47 -20.23 10.45
CA PHE A 195 -12.61 -19.76 11.22
C PHE A 195 -12.21 -18.48 11.96
N ILE A 196 -13.01 -17.43 11.79
CA ILE A 196 -12.85 -16.16 12.48
C ILE A 196 -13.99 -16.05 13.50
N PRO A 197 -13.70 -16.19 14.81
CA PRO A 197 -14.72 -16.09 15.83
C PRO A 197 -15.20 -14.65 15.93
N SER A 198 -16.51 -14.46 15.79
CA SER A 198 -17.13 -13.14 15.97
C SER A 198 -17.33 -12.86 17.44
N LYS A 199 -16.92 -11.65 17.87
CA LYS A 199 -17.10 -11.20 19.26
C LYS A 199 -18.38 -10.42 19.49
N TYR A 200 -18.99 -9.92 18.43
CA TYR A 200 -20.22 -9.14 18.52
C TYR A 200 -21.31 -9.85 17.70
N SER A 201 -22.56 -9.39 17.75
CA SER A 201 -23.62 -9.90 16.87
C SER A 201 -23.44 -9.45 15.40
N THR A 202 -22.21 -9.49 14.90
CA THR A 202 -21.65 -8.58 13.88
C THR A 202 -22.45 -8.46 12.60
N GLU A 203 -22.46 -7.24 12.05
CA GLU A 203 -23.07 -6.93 10.77
C GLU A 203 -22.07 -7.19 9.62
N THR A 204 -20.80 -6.76 9.76
CA THR A 204 -19.82 -6.76 8.65
C THR A 204 -18.39 -7.10 9.11
N ILE A 205 -17.62 -7.73 8.21
CA ILE A 205 -16.17 -7.93 8.31
C ILE A 205 -15.50 -7.30 7.08
N GLU A 206 -14.42 -6.55 7.28
CA GLU A 206 -13.63 -5.92 6.22
C GLU A 206 -12.21 -6.48 6.19
N PHE A 207 -11.70 -6.71 4.98
CA PHE A 207 -10.35 -7.19 4.71
C PHE A 207 -9.47 -6.04 4.25
N ASP A 208 -8.31 -5.91 4.89
CA ASP A 208 -7.34 -4.85 4.69
C ASP A 208 -7.95 -3.42 4.71
N PRO A 209 -8.61 -3.03 5.83
CA PRO A 209 -9.33 -1.76 5.93
C PRO A 209 -8.43 -0.54 5.69
N GLU A 210 -7.12 -0.66 5.97
CA GLU A 210 -6.15 0.42 5.96
C GLU A 210 -5.12 0.35 4.82
N ALA A 211 -5.37 -0.48 3.80
CA ALA A 211 -4.48 -0.63 2.65
C ALA A 211 -3.04 -1.06 3.03
N ASP A 212 -2.89 -2.00 3.97
CA ASP A 212 -1.61 -2.59 4.34
C ASP A 212 -1.05 -3.51 3.23
N TYR A 213 -1.91 -4.02 2.34
CA TYR A 213 -1.56 -4.94 1.26
C TYR A 213 -1.72 -4.28 -0.12
N PRO A 214 -0.62 -4.10 -0.90
CA PRO A 214 -0.70 -3.47 -2.23
C PRO A 214 -1.47 -4.27 -3.29
N GLY A 215 -1.55 -5.60 -3.11
CA GLY A 215 -2.33 -6.44 -4.02
C GLY A 215 -3.83 -6.22 -3.83
N ARG A 216 -4.63 -6.66 -4.79
CA ARG A 216 -6.08 -6.52 -4.71
C ARG A 216 -6.67 -7.61 -3.82
N ILE A 217 -7.62 -7.23 -2.97
CA ILE A 217 -8.48 -8.18 -2.25
C ILE A 217 -9.91 -8.02 -2.80
N LYS A 218 -10.50 -9.12 -3.24
CA LYS A 218 -11.91 -9.20 -3.62
C LYS A 218 -12.61 -10.09 -2.62
N SER A 219 -13.58 -9.55 -1.90
CA SER A 219 -14.37 -10.30 -0.92
C SER A 219 -15.81 -10.46 -1.38
N GLU A 220 -16.33 -11.68 -1.28
CA GLU A 220 -17.72 -12.00 -1.58
C GLU A 220 -18.37 -12.76 -0.42
N PHE A 221 -19.59 -12.36 -0.06
CA PHE A 221 -20.42 -13.13 0.87
C PHE A 221 -21.17 -14.20 0.10
N VAL A 222 -20.97 -15.46 0.49
CA VAL A 222 -21.66 -16.60 -0.09
C VAL A 222 -22.90 -16.89 0.76
N GLU A 223 -24.07 -16.50 0.26
CA GLU A 223 -25.35 -16.87 0.88
C GLU A 223 -25.58 -18.37 0.71
N HIS A 224 -25.73 -19.10 1.82
CA HIS A 224 -26.27 -20.46 1.78
C HIS A 224 -27.78 -20.36 2.00
N PHE A 225 -28.54 -20.51 0.92
CA PHE A 225 -29.96 -20.84 1.02
C PHE A 225 -30.04 -22.30 1.47
N ASN A 226 -30.44 -22.51 2.72
CA ASN A 226 -30.85 -23.84 3.22
C ASN A 226 -32.19 -24.24 2.61
#